data_AF-A0A6P1V145-F1
#
_entry.id   AF-A0A6P1V145-F1
#
_cell.length_a   1.000
_cell.length_b   1.000
_cell.length_c   1.000
_cell.angle_alpha   90.00
_cell.angle_beta   90.00
_cell.angle_gamma   90.00
#
_symmetry.space_group_name_H-M   'P 1'
#
loop_
_entity.id
_entity.type
_entity.pdbx_description
1 polymer ?
#
loop_
_entity_poly.entity_id
_entity_poly.type
_entity_poly.pdbx_seq_one_letter_code
_entity_poly.pdbx_strand_id
1 'polypeptide(L)'
;MSWSNEWEIMHLTPGGWTRGTSKSDNEPREDIPAPADTLISVQYTDYRGGISDLPSDTKWVPELIFIHEKLSPLDIMILISRYPLSGGFVGMPEKINVERYIRSRYSLPRL
;
A
#
# COMPACT_ATOMS: atom_id res chain seq x y z
N MET A 1 7.50 -24.76 6.09
CA MET A 1 6.91 -23.59 6.78
C MET A 1 6.14 -22.81 5.73
N SER A 2 4.85 -22.59 5.93
CA SER A 2 4.01 -21.85 4.99
C SER A 2 4.28 -20.37 5.17
N TRP A 3 4.95 -19.74 4.20
CA TRP A 3 4.96 -18.29 4.09
C TRP A 3 3.56 -17.86 3.69
N SER A 4 2.89 -17.11 4.56
CA SER A 4 1.71 -16.38 4.10
C SER A 4 2.15 -15.45 2.98
N ASN A 5 1.47 -15.54 1.83
CA ASN A 5 1.78 -14.73 0.65
C ASN A 5 0.51 -13.99 0.24
N GLU A 6 -0.04 -13.30 1.24
CA GLU A 6 -1.19 -12.43 1.12
C GLU A 6 -0.73 -11.07 0.66
N TRP A 7 -1.44 -10.51 -0.30
CA TRP A 7 -1.18 -9.15 -0.74
C TRP A 7 -2.44 -8.48 -1.28
N GLU A 8 -2.46 -7.16 -1.24
CA GLU A 8 -3.56 -6.35 -1.74
C GLU A 8 -3.01 -5.10 -2.41
N ILE A 9 -3.56 -4.74 -3.57
CA ILE A 9 -3.22 -3.50 -4.26
C ILE A 9 -4.27 -2.43 -3.91
N MET A 10 -3.81 -1.22 -3.66
CA MET A 10 -4.64 -0.04 -3.48
C MET A 10 -4.29 1.00 -4.53
N HIS A 11 -5.31 1.59 -5.15
CA HIS A 11 -5.17 2.63 -6.17
C HIS A 11 -5.69 3.96 -5.62
N LEU A 12 -4.84 4.97 -5.56
CA LEU A 12 -5.24 6.35 -5.31
C LEU A 12 -5.73 6.97 -6.61
N THR A 13 -6.98 7.43 -6.60
CA THR A 13 -7.62 8.20 -7.68
C THR A 13 -7.92 9.62 -7.19
N PRO A 14 -8.31 10.57 -8.05
CA PRO A 14 -8.86 11.86 -7.62
C PRO A 14 -10.06 11.74 -6.66
N GLY A 15 -10.80 10.63 -6.71
CA GLY A 15 -11.91 10.32 -5.81
C GLY A 15 -11.49 9.72 -4.45
N GLY A 16 -10.22 9.37 -4.28
CA GLY A 16 -9.68 8.71 -3.09
C GLY A 16 -9.16 7.30 -3.37
N TRP A 17 -8.91 6.55 -2.30
CA TRP A 17 -8.38 5.19 -2.37
C TRP A 17 -9.45 4.19 -2.79
N THR A 18 -9.08 3.33 -3.72
CA THR A 18 -9.93 2.25 -4.23
C THR A 18 -9.16 0.93 -4.16
N ARG A 19 -9.89 -0.15 -3.89
CA ARG A 19 -9.33 -1.50 -3.80
C ARG A 19 -9.01 -2.01 -5.20
N GLY A 20 -7.82 -2.55 -5.35
CA GLY A 20 -7.33 -3.23 -6.55
C GLY A 20 -7.29 -4.73 -6.36
N THR A 21 -6.52 -5.39 -7.23
CA THR A 21 -6.34 -6.84 -7.17
C THR A 21 -5.77 -7.27 -5.81
N SER A 22 -6.24 -8.39 -5.29
CA SER A 22 -5.72 -8.98 -4.04
C SER A 22 -5.60 -10.50 -4.12
N LYS A 23 -4.80 -11.05 -3.21
CA LYS A 23 -4.62 -12.47 -3.00
C LYS A 23 -4.59 -12.75 -1.50
N SER A 24 -5.44 -13.65 -1.05
CA SER A 24 -5.48 -14.15 0.34
C SER A 24 -4.98 -15.60 0.38
N ASP A 25 -4.57 -16.10 1.55
CA ASP A 25 -4.20 -17.50 1.69
C ASP A 25 -5.46 -18.38 1.55
N ASN A 26 -5.35 -19.46 0.76
CA ASN A 26 -6.43 -20.41 0.46
C ASN A 26 -7.63 -19.86 -0.33
N GLU A 27 -7.57 -18.62 -0.81
CA GLU A 27 -8.59 -18.05 -1.71
C GLU A 27 -8.01 -17.83 -3.11
N PRO A 28 -8.85 -17.93 -4.17
CA PRO A 28 -8.42 -17.52 -5.50
C PRO A 28 -8.11 -16.03 -5.51
N ARG A 29 -7.18 -15.64 -6.39
CA ARG A 29 -6.85 -14.23 -6.65
C ARG A 29 -8.11 -13.48 -7.10
N GLU A 30 -8.37 -12.34 -6.47
CA GLU A 30 -9.45 -11.44 -6.84
C GLU A 30 -8.88 -10.37 -7.78
N ASP A 31 -9.16 -10.51 -9.08
CA ASP A 31 -8.71 -9.57 -10.11
C ASP A 31 -9.63 -8.37 -10.23
N ILE A 32 -9.20 -7.24 -9.68
CA ILE A 32 -9.87 -5.94 -9.80
C ILE A 32 -8.95 -5.03 -10.62
N PRO A 33 -9.38 -4.56 -11.81
CA PRO A 33 -8.56 -3.71 -12.65
C PRO A 33 -8.37 -2.34 -12.02
N ALA A 34 -7.18 -1.76 -12.23
CA ALA A 34 -6.90 -0.39 -11.82
C ALA A 34 -7.83 0.59 -12.56
N PRO A 35 -8.45 1.57 -11.86
CA PRO A 35 -9.16 2.66 -12.51
C PRO A 35 -8.28 3.42 -13.51
N ALA A 36 -8.87 3.90 -14.61
CA ALA A 36 -8.13 4.61 -15.66
C ALA A 36 -7.50 5.94 -15.18
N ASP A 37 -8.03 6.52 -14.11
CA ASP A 37 -7.59 7.76 -13.47
C ASP A 37 -6.70 7.51 -12.25
N THR A 38 -6.10 6.31 -12.14
CA THR A 38 -5.17 5.97 -11.07
C THR A 38 -3.94 6.88 -11.10
N LEU A 39 -3.65 7.50 -9.95
CA LEU A 39 -2.52 8.37 -9.71
C LEU A 39 -1.35 7.61 -9.07
N ILE A 40 -1.65 6.78 -8.08
CA ILE A 40 -0.66 6.01 -7.31
C ILE A 40 -1.22 4.61 -7.09
N SER A 41 -0.40 3.57 -7.22
CA SER A 41 -0.77 2.24 -6.72
C SER A 41 0.24 1.72 -5.72
N VAL A 42 -0.26 1.20 -4.60
CA VAL A 42 0.54 0.62 -3.53
C VAL A 42 0.09 -0.82 -3.34
N GLN A 43 1.03 -1.76 -3.39
CA GLN A 43 0.80 -3.13 -2.98
C GLN A 43 1.19 -3.28 -1.52
N TYR A 44 0.32 -3.89 -0.73
CA TYR A 44 0.60 -4.28 0.64
C TYR A 44 0.80 -5.78 0.64
N THR A 45 1.93 -6.24 1.15
CA THR A 45 2.21 -7.67 1.27
C THR A 45 2.33 -8.02 2.74
N ASP A 46 1.58 -9.03 3.20
CA ASP A 46 1.71 -9.60 4.53
C ASP A 46 2.74 -10.73 4.49
N TYR A 47 3.81 -10.57 5.24
CA TYR A 47 4.85 -11.58 5.40
C TYR A 47 4.69 -12.28 6.76
N ARG A 48 3.74 -13.21 6.89
CA ARG A 48 3.68 -14.04 8.11
C ARG A 48 4.72 -15.15 8.05
N GLY A 49 5.69 -15.07 8.96
CA GLY A 49 6.63 -16.14 9.31
C GLY A 49 8.00 -16.04 8.62
N GLY A 50 9.06 -15.85 9.42
CA GLY A 50 10.41 -16.32 9.06
C GLY A 50 11.60 -15.40 9.30
N ILE A 51 11.43 -14.13 9.66
CA ILE A 51 12.56 -13.35 10.19
C ILE A 51 12.53 -13.50 11.71
N SER A 52 13.44 -14.31 12.26
CA SER A 52 13.65 -14.50 13.70
C SER A 52 13.85 -13.18 14.47
N ASP A 53 14.16 -12.11 13.74
CA ASP A 53 14.51 -10.79 14.27
C ASP A 53 13.39 -9.75 14.09
N LEU A 54 12.23 -10.13 13.53
CA LEU A 54 11.06 -9.26 13.48
C LEU A 54 9.97 -9.84 14.40
N PRO A 55 9.39 -9.02 15.30
CA PRO A 55 8.33 -9.49 16.19
C PRO A 55 7.20 -10.10 15.37
N SER A 56 6.59 -11.16 15.90
CA SER A 56 5.54 -12.02 15.32
C SER A 56 4.24 -11.30 14.95
N ASP A 57 4.24 -9.97 14.96
CA ASP A 57 3.11 -9.15 14.61
C ASP A 57 3.17 -8.89 13.10
N THR A 58 2.16 -9.38 12.40
CA THR A 58 1.77 -9.05 11.03
C THR A 58 2.31 -7.69 10.56
N LYS A 59 3.33 -7.69 9.69
CA LYS A 59 3.85 -6.46 9.07
C LYS A 59 3.41 -6.46 7.62
N TRP A 60 2.25 -5.86 7.37
CA TRP A 60 1.92 -5.42 6.02
C TRP A 60 2.96 -4.40 5.55
N VAL A 61 3.75 -4.78 4.55
CA VAL A 61 4.78 -3.92 3.97
C VAL A 61 4.21 -3.22 2.74
N PRO A 62 4.17 -1.87 2.72
CA PRO A 62 3.75 -1.14 1.54
C PRO A 62 4.88 -1.11 0.51
N GLU A 63 4.53 -1.39 -0.74
CA GLU A 63 5.41 -1.26 -1.90
C GLU A 63 4.71 -0.41 -2.96
N LEU A 64 5.39 0.64 -3.42
CA LEU A 64 4.90 1.52 -4.46
C LEU A 64 5.14 0.88 -5.83
N ILE A 65 4.07 0.42 -6.47
CA ILE A 65 4.14 -0.33 -7.73
C ILE A 65 3.80 0.54 -8.95
N PHE A 66 3.14 1.68 -8.74
CA PHE A 66 2.81 2.62 -9.82
C PHE A 66 2.75 4.06 -9.33
N ILE A 67 3.28 4.97 -10.15
CA ILE A 67 3.08 6.42 -10.05
C ILE A 67 2.80 6.93 -11.45
N HIS A 68 1.77 7.76 -11.57
CA HIS A 68 1.46 8.46 -12.80
C HIS A 68 2.59 9.45 -13.17
N GLU A 69 3.06 9.39 -14.40
CA GLU A 69 4.27 10.07 -14.94
C GLU A 69 4.32 11.59 -14.67
N LYS A 70 3.15 12.23 -14.63
CA LYS A 70 2.99 13.67 -14.42
C LYS A 70 3.07 14.11 -12.96
N LEU A 71 3.15 13.20 -12.00
CA LEU A 71 3.16 13.53 -10.58
C LEU A 71 4.58 13.82 -10.11
N SER A 72 4.80 15.04 -9.62
CA SER A 72 6.03 15.36 -8.90
C SER A 72 6.02 14.73 -7.50
N PRO A 73 7.19 14.57 -6.85
CA PRO A 73 7.26 14.13 -5.46
C PRO A 73 6.42 14.97 -4.49
N LEU A 74 6.25 16.27 -4.77
CA LEU A 74 5.40 17.16 -3.97
C LEU A 74 3.91 16.88 -4.20
N ASP A 75 3.49 16.64 -5.45
CA ASP A 75 2.10 16.27 -5.76
C ASP A 75 1.71 14.98 -5.05
N ILE A 76 2.62 14.00 -5.05
CA ILE A 76 2.46 12.75 -4.33
C ILE A 76 2.24 13.01 -2.83
N MET A 77 3.05 13.87 -2.21
CA MET A 77 2.89 14.22 -0.80
C MET A 77 1.55 14.89 -0.50
N ILE A 78 1.13 15.84 -1.34
CA ILE A 78 -0.16 16.53 -1.21
C ILE A 78 -1.30 15.53 -1.32
N LEU A 79 -1.25 14.63 -2.30
CA LEU A 79 -2.28 13.62 -2.53
C LEU A 79 -2.40 12.66 -1.35
N ILE A 80 -1.30 12.16 -0.82
CA ILE A 80 -1.33 11.24 0.34
C ILE A 80 -1.79 11.94 1.62
N SER A 81 -1.41 13.21 1.80
CA SER A 81 -1.88 14.01 2.94
C SER A 81 -3.37 14.33 2.84
N ARG A 82 -3.88 14.57 1.63
CA ARG A 82 -5.30 14.89 1.37
C ARG A 82 -6.20 13.66 1.42
N TYR A 83 -5.69 12.51 0.99
CA TYR A 83 -6.37 11.23 1.02
C TYR A 83 -5.62 10.28 1.95
N PRO A 84 -5.65 10.50 3.27
CA PRO A 84 -5.06 9.56 4.20
C PRO A 84 -5.77 8.21 4.06
N LEU A 85 -4.99 7.14 4.00
CA LEU A 85 -5.51 5.79 4.03
C LEU A 85 -5.94 5.49 5.47
N SER A 86 -7.14 5.94 5.84
CA SER A 86 -7.73 5.73 7.16
C SER A 86 -8.42 4.36 7.21
N GLY A 87 -8.10 3.58 8.25
CA GLY A 87 -8.45 2.16 8.44
C GLY A 87 -9.89 1.76 8.12
N GLY A 88 -10.05 1.01 7.03
CA GLY A 88 -11.30 0.34 6.66
C GLY A 88 -11.15 -1.09 6.15
N PHE A 89 -9.92 -1.64 6.09
CA PHE A 89 -9.68 -2.99 5.59
C PHE A 89 -9.22 -3.90 6.72
N VAL A 90 -9.93 -5.01 6.88
CA VAL A 90 -9.76 -5.98 7.97
C VAL A 90 -8.32 -6.47 7.97
N GLY A 91 -7.60 -6.19 9.06
CA GLY A 91 -6.23 -6.67 9.26
C GLY A 91 -5.10 -5.72 8.83
N MET A 92 -5.39 -4.59 8.16
CA MET A 92 -4.38 -3.54 7.97
C MET A 92 -4.21 -2.75 9.29
N PRO A 93 -3.01 -2.70 9.89
CA PRO A 93 -2.77 -1.83 11.02
C PRO A 93 -3.04 -0.39 10.61
N GLU A 94 -3.71 0.39 11.47
CA GLU A 94 -4.21 1.76 11.30
C GLU A 94 -3.19 2.79 10.75
N LYS A 95 -1.93 2.40 10.55
CA LYS A 95 -0.82 3.29 10.26
C LYS A 95 0.24 2.64 9.37
N ILE A 96 -0.14 1.91 8.31
CA ILE A 96 0.85 1.68 7.25
C ILE A 96 1.09 3.02 6.59
N ASN A 97 2.20 3.61 7.01
CA ASN A 97 2.54 4.99 6.81
C ASN A 97 3.11 5.12 5.39
N VAL A 98 2.25 4.99 4.37
CA VAL A 98 2.57 5.18 2.94
C VAL A 98 3.31 6.49 2.75
N GLU A 99 2.88 7.52 3.49
CA GLU A 99 3.55 8.80 3.58
C GLU A 99 5.01 8.64 4.04
N ARG A 100 5.28 7.93 5.15
CA ARG A 100 6.65 7.65 5.61
C ARG A 100 7.46 6.86 4.58
N TYR A 101 6.86 5.86 3.92
CA TYR A 101 7.54 5.09 2.87
C TYR A 101 7.96 5.99 1.70
N ILE A 102 7.03 6.81 1.21
CA ILE A 102 7.27 7.71 0.08
C ILE A 102 8.27 8.80 0.45
N ARG A 103 8.14 9.41 1.64
CA ARG A 103 9.14 10.36 2.14
C ARG A 103 10.53 9.72 2.23
N SER A 104 10.63 8.47 2.69
CA SER A 104 11.90 7.74 2.73
C SER A 104 12.46 7.45 1.34
N ARG A 105 11.60 7.07 0.38
CA ARG A 105 12.01 6.73 -0.99
C ARG A 105 12.47 7.94 -1.80
N TYR A 106 11.86 9.11 -1.54
CA TYR A 106 12.17 10.36 -2.22
C TYR A 106 13.06 11.31 -1.41
N SER A 107 13.59 10.86 -0.27
CA SER A 107 14.42 11.68 0.65
C SER A 107 13.76 13.02 1.03
N LEU A 108 12.44 13.03 1.20
CA LEU A 108 11.66 14.23 1.49
C LEU A 108 11.73 14.54 3.00
N PRO A 109 11.89 15.83 3.39
CA PRO A 109 11.95 16.22 4.80
C PRO A 109 10.64 15.87 5.52
N ARG A 110 10.71 15.58 6.83
CA ARG A 110 9.50 15.46 7.67
C ARG A 110 8.91 16.85 7.85
N LEU A 111 7.62 17.00 7.55
CA LEU A 111 6.86 18.21 7.90
C LEU A 111 6.54 18.20 9.39
#